data_AF-A0A1H1B402-F1
#
_entry.id   AF-A0A1H1B402-F1
#
_cell.length_a   1.000
_cell.length_b   1.000
_cell.length_c   1.000
_cell.angle_alpha   90.00
_cell.angle_beta   90.00
_cell.angle_gamma   90.00
#
_symmetry.space_group_name_H-M   'P 1'
#
loop_
_entity.id
_entity.type
_entity.pdbx_description
1 polymer ?
#
loop_
_entity_poly.entity_id
_entity_poly.type
_entity_poly.pdbx_seq_one_letter_code
_entity_poly.pdbx_strand_id
1 'polypeptide(L)'
;MLPIRTRRVTYPGRWWIPVLAIPVLFLLWLSVELTNIAFGPSLGGHVSGYLGDAASAIVAVSYALSLFAPFALYHDRRYVSEHSEWTPTLLYLFVFVPLLNVPLASLYLVRRHRVVDTP
;
A
#
# COMPACT_ATOMS: atom_id res chain seq x y z
N MET A 1 9.33 39.39 -19.47
CA MET A 1 8.35 38.32 -19.18
C MET A 1 9.05 36.99 -19.41
N LEU A 2 9.38 36.25 -18.35
CA LEU A 2 9.95 34.91 -18.47
C LEU A 2 8.80 33.91 -18.76
N PRO A 3 8.98 32.93 -19.66
CA PRO A 3 7.94 31.98 -20.00
C PRO A 3 7.65 31.08 -18.79
N ILE A 4 6.38 31.06 -18.37
CA ILE A 4 5.87 30.12 -17.37
C ILE A 4 5.99 28.72 -18.00
N ARG A 5 7.03 27.98 -17.59
CA ARG A 5 7.22 26.58 -17.97
C ARG A 5 6.11 25.79 -17.28
N THR A 6 5.00 25.57 -17.97
CA THR A 6 4.00 24.59 -17.54
C THR A 6 4.67 23.21 -17.59
N ARG A 7 5.19 22.74 -16.44
CA ARG A 7 5.66 21.36 -16.31
C ARG A 7 4.49 20.46 -16.67
N ARG A 8 4.57 19.77 -17.80
CA ARG A 8 3.63 18.68 -18.10
C ARG A 8 3.84 17.64 -17.02
N VAL A 9 2.81 17.36 -16.25
CA VAL A 9 2.77 16.23 -15.32
C VAL A 9 2.90 14.97 -16.16
N THR A 10 4.04 14.29 -16.06
CA THR A 10 4.34 13.15 -16.94
C THR A 10 3.73 11.84 -16.43
N TYR A 11 3.36 11.80 -15.14
CA TYR A 11 2.89 10.59 -14.46
C TYR A 11 1.54 10.82 -13.78
N PRO A 12 0.57 9.89 -13.91
CA PRO A 12 -0.72 10.03 -13.23
C PRO A 12 -0.53 9.91 -11.72
N GLY A 13 -1.06 10.87 -10.95
CA GLY A 13 -0.97 10.92 -9.49
C GLY A 13 -1.79 9.88 -8.73
N ARG A 14 -2.10 8.73 -9.34
CA ARG A 14 -2.92 7.63 -8.79
C ARG A 14 -2.11 6.37 -8.45
N TRP A 15 -0.80 6.37 -8.70
CA TRP A 15 0.08 5.23 -8.43
C TRP A 15 0.27 4.90 -6.94
N TRP A 16 -0.17 5.78 -6.05
CA TRP A 16 -0.28 5.50 -4.62
C TRP A 16 -1.40 4.50 -4.26
N ILE A 17 -2.39 4.26 -5.14
CA ILE A 17 -3.53 3.36 -4.85
C ILE A 17 -3.06 1.90 -4.63
N PRO A 18 -2.24 1.29 -5.51
CA PRO A 18 -1.64 -0.02 -5.23
C PRO A 18 -0.84 -0.06 -3.93
N VAL A 19 -0.18 1.03 -3.55
CA VAL A 19 0.58 1.13 -2.31
C VAL A 19 -0.36 1.17 -1.09
N LEU A 20 -1.49 1.89 -1.19
CA LEU A 20 -2.54 1.92 -0.16
C LEU A 20 -3.19 0.55 0.05
N ALA A 21 -3.36 -0.23 -1.01
CA ALA A 21 -3.98 -1.54 -0.88
C ALA A 21 -3.19 -2.51 0.04
N ILE A 22 -1.87 -2.32 0.22
CA ILE A 22 -1.05 -3.15 1.12
C ILE A 22 -1.50 -3.06 2.59
N PRO A 23 -1.49 -1.88 3.25
CA PRO A 23 -1.96 -1.78 4.63
C PRO A 23 -3.46 -2.11 4.77
N VAL A 24 -4.28 -1.84 3.75
CA VAL A 24 -5.71 -2.19 3.78
C VAL A 24 -5.90 -3.70 3.79
N LEU A 25 -5.22 -4.44 2.92
CA LEU A 25 -5.26 -5.90 2.89
C LEU A 25 -4.72 -6.50 4.19
N PHE A 26 -3.68 -5.91 4.78
CA PHE A 26 -3.19 -6.33 6.08
C PHE A 26 -4.25 -6.17 7.19
N LEU A 27 -4.93 -5.02 7.25
CA LEU A 27 -6.00 -4.81 8.23
C LEU A 27 -7.19 -5.75 8.00
N LEU A 28 -7.52 -6.03 6.75
CA LEU A 28 -8.57 -6.98 6.40
C LEU A 28 -8.20 -8.40 6.86
N TRP A 29 -6.99 -8.87 6.53
CA TRP A 29 -6.47 -10.15 6.99
C TRP A 29 -6.48 -10.25 8.52
N LEU A 30 -5.95 -9.23 9.20
CA LEU A 30 -5.92 -9.18 10.66
C LEU A 30 -7.33 -9.24 11.26
N SER A 31 -8.30 -8.55 10.65
CA SER A 31 -9.69 -8.56 11.10
C SER A 31 -10.33 -9.94 10.95
N VAL A 32 -10.08 -10.62 9.83
CA VAL A 32 -10.55 -11.99 9.59
C VAL A 32 -9.96 -12.94 10.63
N GLU A 33 -8.65 -12.87 10.88
CA GLU A 33 -8.01 -13.78 11.84
C GLU A 33 -8.37 -13.50 13.28
N LEU A 34 -8.49 -12.24 13.68
CA LEU A 34 -9.00 -11.94 15.02
C LEU A 34 -10.43 -12.44 15.21
N THR A 35 -11.27 -12.35 14.17
CA THR A 35 -12.63 -12.92 14.20
C THR A 35 -12.59 -14.43 14.33
N ASN A 36 -11.74 -15.10 13.55
CA ASN A 36 -11.61 -16.56 13.58
C ASN A 36 -11.05 -17.06 14.92
N ILE A 37 -10.09 -16.34 15.51
CA ILE A 37 -9.53 -16.66 16.83
C ILE A 37 -10.57 -16.45 17.93
N ALA A 38 -11.30 -15.32 17.90
CA ALA A 38 -12.25 -14.97 18.96
C ALA A 38 -13.53 -15.81 18.93
N PHE A 39 -14.01 -16.15 17.74
CA PHE A 39 -15.32 -16.79 17.57
C PHE A 39 -15.27 -18.18 16.94
N GLY A 40 -14.11 -18.62 16.42
CA GLY A 40 -13.94 -19.93 15.77
C GLY A 40 -14.48 -21.11 16.58
N PRO A 41 -14.22 -21.20 17.90
CA PRO A 41 -14.80 -22.26 18.75
C PRO A 41 -16.34 -22.27 18.76
N SER A 42 -16.98 -21.12 18.56
CA SER A 42 -18.44 -20.93 18.57
C SER A 42 -19.09 -21.03 17.19
N LEU A 43 -18.34 -20.77 16.12
CA LEU A 43 -18.83 -20.73 14.73
C LEU A 43 -18.92 -22.11 14.06
N GLY A 44 -18.29 -23.13 14.65
CA GLY A 44 -18.20 -24.47 14.09
C GLY A 44 -17.09 -24.60 13.03
N GLY A 45 -16.57 -25.82 12.87
CA GLY A 45 -15.35 -26.08 12.08
C GLY A 45 -15.43 -25.66 10.62
N HIS A 46 -16.60 -25.75 9.97
CA HIS A 46 -16.76 -25.35 8.58
C HIS A 46 -16.64 -23.83 8.38
N VAL A 47 -17.27 -23.03 9.24
CA VAL A 47 -17.22 -21.55 9.14
C VAL A 47 -15.82 -21.04 9.47
N SER A 48 -15.19 -21.62 10.51
CA SER A 48 -13.79 -21.33 10.84
C SER A 48 -12.83 -21.69 9.69
N GLY A 49 -13.09 -22.81 9.00
CA GLY A 49 -12.37 -23.19 7.78
C GLY A 49 -12.46 -22.15 6.68
N TYR A 50 -13.67 -21.68 6.35
CA TYR A 50 -13.86 -20.64 5.33
C TYR A 50 -13.17 -19.32 5.68
N LEU A 51 -13.15 -18.94 6.96
CA LEU A 51 -12.41 -17.74 7.40
C LEU A 51 -10.90 -17.92 7.20
N GLY A 52 -10.35 -19.11 7.48
CA GLY A 52 -8.95 -19.45 7.21
C GLY A 52 -8.60 -19.42 5.72
N ASP A 53 -9.49 -19.93 4.87
CA ASP A 53 -9.32 -19.86 3.41
C ASP A 53 -9.34 -18.41 2.91
N ALA A 54 -10.26 -17.59 3.45
CA ALA A 54 -10.32 -16.16 3.14
C ALA A 54 -9.06 -15.43 3.59
N ALA A 55 -8.56 -15.69 4.80
CA ALA A 55 -7.31 -15.12 5.29
C ALA A 55 -6.13 -15.47 4.37
N SER A 56 -6.05 -16.73 3.94
CA SER A 56 -5.01 -17.22 3.01
C SER A 56 -5.10 -16.54 1.64
N ALA A 57 -6.30 -16.35 1.11
CA ALA A 57 -6.52 -15.63 -0.15
C ALA A 57 -6.08 -14.16 -0.04
N ILE A 58 -6.37 -13.49 1.08
CA ILE A 58 -5.94 -12.10 1.30
C ILE A 58 -4.40 -12.01 1.35
N VAL A 59 -3.73 -12.96 2.00
CA VAL A 59 -2.26 -13.02 2.03
C VAL A 59 -1.68 -13.21 0.63
N ALA A 60 -2.26 -14.10 -0.19
CA ALA A 60 -1.82 -14.33 -1.56
C ALA A 60 -1.95 -13.06 -2.43
N VAL A 61 -3.09 -12.35 -2.34
CA VAL A 61 -3.31 -11.08 -3.04
C VAL A 61 -2.33 -10.01 -2.55
N SER A 62 -2.13 -9.91 -1.23
CA SER A 62 -1.17 -8.96 -0.63
C SER A 62 0.26 -9.21 -1.12
N TYR A 63 0.66 -10.48 -1.24
CA TYR A 63 1.97 -10.84 -1.77
C TYR A 63 2.13 -10.45 -3.24
N ALA A 64 1.15 -10.77 -4.09
CA ALA A 64 1.16 -10.37 -5.49
C ALA A 64 1.25 -8.85 -5.66
N LEU A 65 0.52 -8.11 -4.83
CA LEU A 65 0.55 -6.66 -4.79
C LEU A 65 1.91 -6.13 -4.33
N SER A 66 2.51 -6.74 -3.31
CA SER A 66 3.87 -6.41 -2.83
C SER A 66 4.93 -6.61 -3.91
N LEU A 67 4.80 -7.61 -4.79
CA LEU A 67 5.70 -7.77 -5.93
C LEU A 67 5.53 -6.66 -6.99
N PHE A 68 4.31 -6.16 -7.16
CA PHE A 68 4.01 -5.05 -8.06
C PHE A 68 4.34 -3.67 -7.45
N ALA A 69 4.35 -3.56 -6.13
CA ALA A 69 4.46 -2.30 -5.42
C ALA A 69 5.74 -1.48 -5.69
N PRO A 70 6.94 -2.07 -5.92
CA PRO A 70 8.11 -1.30 -6.33
C PRO A 70 7.90 -0.52 -7.64
N PHE A 71 7.17 -1.10 -8.59
CA PHE A 71 6.83 -0.43 -9.84
C PHE A 71 5.89 0.76 -9.60
N ALA A 72 4.82 0.54 -8.83
CA ALA A 72 3.88 1.60 -8.46
C ALA A 72 4.58 2.74 -7.69
N LEU A 73 5.42 2.40 -6.71
CA LEU A 73 6.21 3.36 -5.94
C LEU A 73 7.21 4.12 -6.79
N TYR A 74 7.83 3.48 -7.78
CA TYR A 74 8.77 4.15 -8.68
C TYR A 74 8.08 5.28 -9.46
N HIS A 75 6.89 5.01 -10.00
CA HIS A 75 6.13 6.00 -10.74
C HIS A 75 5.53 7.08 -9.82
N ASP A 76 5.00 6.70 -8.65
CA ASP A 76 4.47 7.68 -7.69
C ASP A 76 5.60 8.57 -7.14
N ARG A 77 6.78 8.02 -6.87
CA ARG A 77 7.96 8.80 -6.46
C ARG A 77 8.32 9.87 -7.50
N ARG A 78 8.31 9.53 -8.78
CA ARG A 78 8.59 10.49 -9.86
C ARG A 78 7.55 11.62 -9.85
N TYR A 79 6.27 11.27 -9.73
CA TYR A 79 5.19 12.24 -9.59
C TYR A 79 5.39 13.16 -8.36
N VAL A 80 5.67 12.60 -7.18
CA VAL A 80 5.90 13.35 -5.94
C VAL A 80 7.10 14.29 -6.07
N SER A 81 8.19 13.84 -6.68
CA SER A 81 9.38 14.68 -6.91
C SER A 81 9.16 15.80 -7.94
N GLU A 82 8.16 15.64 -8.84
CA GLU A 82 7.79 16.69 -9.79
C GLU A 82 6.95 17.79 -9.11
N HIS A 83 6.19 17.44 -8.07
CA HIS A 83 5.20 18.30 -7.39
C HIS A 83 5.65 18.79 -6.00
N SER A 84 6.79 18.31 -5.49
CA SER A 84 7.27 18.67 -4.16
C SER A 84 8.79 18.69 -4.08
N GLU A 85 9.31 19.37 -3.04
CA GLU A 85 10.75 19.37 -2.74
C GLU A 85 11.23 18.05 -2.09
N TRP A 86 10.30 17.18 -1.71
CA TRP A 86 10.67 15.89 -1.12
C TRP A 86 11.15 14.93 -2.21
N THR A 87 12.32 14.33 -1.98
CA THR A 87 12.84 13.23 -2.79
C THR A 87 12.68 11.92 -2.02
N PRO A 88 11.66 11.09 -2.33
CA PRO A 88 11.44 9.82 -1.64
C PRO A 88 12.67 8.92 -1.73
N THR A 89 13.07 8.27 -0.63
CA THR A 89 14.27 7.42 -0.60
C THR A 89 14.06 6.12 -1.39
N LEU A 90 15.13 5.51 -1.91
CA LEU A 90 15.06 4.17 -2.53
C LEU A 90 14.65 3.08 -1.53
N LEU A 91 14.76 3.33 -0.23
CA LEU A 91 14.36 2.39 0.84
C LEU A 91 12.88 2.00 0.75
N TYR A 92 12.01 2.85 0.24
CA TYR A 92 10.59 2.51 0.06
C TYR A 92 10.39 1.36 -0.94
N LEU A 93 11.34 1.11 -1.85
CA LEU A 93 11.26 0.00 -2.79
C LEU A 93 11.38 -1.37 -2.11
N PHE A 94 11.85 -1.46 -0.86
CA PHE A 94 11.82 -2.70 -0.08
C PHE A 94 10.41 -3.14 0.34
N VAL A 95 9.35 -2.46 -0.13
CA VAL A 95 7.95 -2.84 0.09
C VAL A 95 7.58 -4.23 -0.44
N PHE A 96 8.41 -4.86 -1.27
CA PHE A 96 8.21 -6.25 -1.69
C PHE A 96 8.61 -7.26 -0.61
N VAL A 97 9.40 -6.84 0.39
CA VAL A 97 9.85 -7.71 1.48
C VAL A 97 8.67 -7.94 2.44
N PRO A 98 8.28 -9.20 2.70
CA PRO A 98 7.23 -9.50 3.67
C PRO A 98 7.54 -8.90 5.04
N LEU A 99 6.51 -8.51 5.79
CA LEU A 99 6.57 -7.81 7.09
C LEU A 99 7.10 -6.36 7.02
N LEU A 100 8.00 -6.03 6.10
CA LEU A 100 8.42 -4.65 5.85
C LEU A 100 7.44 -3.90 4.94
N ASN A 101 6.68 -4.61 4.14
CA ASN A 101 5.72 -4.06 3.19
C ASN A 101 4.71 -3.10 3.84
N VAL A 102 4.06 -3.51 4.94
CA VAL A 102 3.07 -2.69 5.65
C VAL A 102 3.67 -1.40 6.24
N PRO A 103 4.73 -1.43 7.07
CA PRO A 103 5.29 -0.21 7.64
C PRO A 103 5.88 0.73 6.58
N LEU A 104 6.55 0.20 5.54
CA LEU A 104 7.12 1.03 4.47
C LEU A 104 6.02 1.69 3.63
N ALA A 105 4.99 0.95 3.23
CA ALA A 105 3.85 1.49 2.49
C ALA A 105 3.12 2.57 3.31
N SER A 106 2.87 2.30 4.60
CA SER A 106 2.18 3.25 5.49
C SER A 106 2.99 4.53 5.69
N LEU A 107 4.30 4.41 5.96
CA LEU A 107 5.19 5.56 6.13
C LEU A 107 5.27 6.39 4.85
N TYR A 108 5.35 5.74 3.70
CA TYR A 108 5.36 6.41 2.40
C TYR A 108 4.09 7.23 2.19
N LEU A 109 2.91 6.63 2.40
CA LEU A 109 1.61 7.26 2.19
C LEU A 109 1.38 8.46 3.13
N VAL A 110 1.75 8.33 4.41
CA VAL A 110 1.65 9.43 5.38
C VAL A 110 2.53 10.60 4.95
N ARG A 111 3.77 10.35 4.52
CA ARG A 111 4.66 11.42 4.05
C ARG A 111 4.17 12.03 2.74
N ARG A 112 3.71 11.20 1.79
CA ARG A 112 3.12 11.66 0.53
C ARG A 112 1.93 12.59 0.79
N HIS A 113 1.01 12.20 1.67
CA HIS A 113 -0.17 13.00 1.99
C HIS A 113 0.20 14.38 2.57
N ARG A 114 1.19 14.43 3.47
CA ARG A 114 1.69 15.69 4.06
C ARG A 114 2.40 16.63 3.09
N VAL A 115 2.79 16.14 1.92
CA VAL A 115 3.63 16.87 0.98
C VAL A 115 2.88 17.23 -0.30
N VAL A 116 1.98 16.35 -0.75
CA VAL A 116 1.22 16.50 -2.00
C VAL A 116 -0.19 17.06 -1.75
N ASP A 117 -0.83 16.71 -0.64
CA ASP A 117 -2.21 17.09 -0.34
C ASP A 117 -2.30 18.24 0.69
N THR A 118 -1.16 18.77 1.15
CA THR A 118 -1.11 20.09 1.80
C THR A 118 -1.34 21.17 0.73
N PRO A 119 -2.34 22.06 0.92
CA PRO A 119 -2.65 23.10 -0.05
C PRO A 119 -1.49 24.07 -0.29
#